data_AF-A0A9Q0ZUF5-F1
#
_entry.id   AF-A0A9Q0ZUF5-F1
#
_cell.length_a   1.000
_cell.length_b   1.000
_cell.length_c   1.000
_cell.angle_alpha   90.00
_cell.angle_beta   90.00
_cell.angle_gamma   90.00
#
_symmetry.space_group_name_H-M   'P 1'
#
loop_
_entity.id
_entity.type
_entity.pdbx_description
1 polymer ?
#
loop_
_entity_poly.entity_id
_entity_poly.type
_entity_poly.pdbx_seq_one_letter_code
_entity_poly.pdbx_strand_id
1 'polypeptide(L)'
;MDGELAIELIIKTMDMLRMMNHGIRCPEKIYKSLDGITKMLRFTVPFPMLAYPIYLWSRSPGKSGSHFDPNSDLFVPSERKDVITSTLCWTAMAALLVGLSFVMGPSQLLKLYGVPYVGFVMWLDLVTYLHHHGHEDKLPWYRGKEWSYLRGGLTTIDRDYGWINNIHHDIGTHVIHHLFPQIPHYHLTEATEAAKPVFGKYYREPKKSGPLPFHLIGNLVRSMRKDHYVSDTGDVVYYQTDPQHSGSSSE
;
A
#
# COMPACT_ATOMS: atom_id res chain seq x y z
N MET A 1 -20.23 20.00 -0.17
CA MET A 1 -19.18 19.12 0.37
C MET A 1 -17.89 19.64 -0.25
N ASP A 2 -17.11 20.41 0.50
CA ASP A 2 -16.01 21.21 -0.06
C ASP A 2 -14.92 20.33 -0.68
N GLY A 3 -14.49 20.70 -1.89
CA GLY A 3 -13.41 20.03 -2.61
C GLY A 3 -12.10 20.00 -1.82
N GLU A 4 -11.87 20.96 -0.93
CA GLU A 4 -10.74 20.98 0.01
C GLU A 4 -10.75 19.79 0.98
N LEU A 5 -11.92 19.38 1.48
CA LEU A 5 -12.01 18.27 2.43
C LEU A 5 -11.76 16.92 1.75
N ALA A 6 -12.22 16.78 0.50
CA ALA A 6 -11.94 15.61 -0.32
C ALA A 6 -10.45 15.53 -0.73
N ILE A 7 -9.85 16.69 -1.07
CA ILE A 7 -8.41 16.80 -1.37
C ILE A 7 -7.58 16.53 -0.11
N GLU A 8 -7.94 17.05 1.05
CA GLU A 8 -7.29 16.71 2.33
C GLU A 8 -7.43 15.23 2.64
N LEU A 9 -8.60 14.63 2.44
CA LEU A 9 -8.82 13.21 2.70
C LEU A 9 -8.02 12.34 1.72
N ILE A 10 -7.89 12.75 0.46
CA ILE A 10 -7.02 12.10 -0.54
C ILE A 10 -5.55 12.26 -0.17
N ILE A 11 -5.09 13.45 0.23
CA ILE A 11 -3.72 13.71 0.69
C ILE A 11 -3.40 12.91 1.96
N LYS A 12 -4.32 12.85 2.92
CA LYS A 12 -4.21 12.04 4.16
C LYS A 12 -4.27 10.54 3.86
N THR A 13 -5.04 10.11 2.86
CA THR A 13 -5.04 8.72 2.34
C THR A 13 -3.75 8.41 1.58
N MET A 14 -3.19 9.38 0.88
CA MET A 14 -1.88 9.27 0.23
C MET A 14 -0.75 9.22 1.26
N ASP A 15 -0.83 9.93 2.39
CA ASP A 15 0.10 9.77 3.51
C ASP A 15 -0.11 8.41 4.21
N MET A 16 -1.34 7.90 4.32
CA MET A 16 -1.60 6.53 4.79
C MET A 16 -1.02 5.46 3.82
N LEU A 17 -1.10 5.67 2.51
CA LEU A 17 -0.44 4.82 1.48
C LEU A 17 1.09 4.97 1.53
N ARG A 18 1.60 6.19 1.78
CA ARG A 18 3.03 6.48 2.06
C ARG A 18 3.50 5.70 3.27
N MET A 19 2.62 5.51 4.25
CA MET A 19 2.88 4.76 5.48
C MET A 19 2.65 3.24 5.38
N MET A 20 1.79 2.77 4.48
CA MET A 20 1.77 1.36 4.06
C MET A 20 3.10 0.97 3.38
N ASN A 21 3.69 1.91 2.64
CA ASN A 21 5.07 1.82 2.15
C ASN A 21 6.14 1.80 3.27
N HIS A 22 5.87 2.42 4.42
CA HIS A 22 6.70 2.29 5.61
C HIS A 22 6.50 0.96 6.36
N GLY A 23 5.43 0.20 6.08
CA GLY A 23 5.20 -1.13 6.66
C GLY A 23 5.93 -2.28 5.98
N ILE A 24 6.38 -2.08 4.74
CA ILE A 24 7.16 -3.05 3.96
C ILE A 24 8.67 -2.76 4.07
N ARG A 25 9.04 -1.52 4.42
CA ARG A 25 10.42 -1.21 4.80
C ARG A 25 10.75 -1.82 6.16
N CYS A 26 11.34 -2.99 6.11
CA CYS A 26 11.93 -3.62 7.27
C CYS A 26 13.45 -3.36 7.25
N PRO A 27 14.01 -2.52 8.14
CA PRO A 27 15.44 -2.50 8.38
C PRO A 27 15.93 -3.89 8.75
N GLU A 28 17.12 -4.27 8.29
CA GLU A 28 17.70 -5.61 8.49
C GLU A 28 17.66 -6.05 9.96
N LYS A 29 18.02 -5.17 10.90
CA LYS A 29 17.95 -5.46 12.33
C LYS A 29 16.54 -5.81 12.79
N ILE A 30 15.53 -5.07 12.34
CA ILE A 30 14.12 -5.34 12.69
C ILE A 30 13.71 -6.67 12.08
N TYR A 31 13.97 -6.89 10.79
CA TYR A 31 13.65 -8.14 10.10
C TYR A 31 14.23 -9.36 10.81
N LYS A 32 15.51 -9.30 11.18
CA LYS A 32 16.20 -10.38 11.90
C LYS A 32 15.60 -10.65 13.28
N SER A 33 15.05 -9.64 13.95
CA SER A 33 14.41 -9.77 15.25
C SER A 33 12.98 -10.33 15.23
N LEU A 34 12.34 -10.39 14.05
CA LEU A 34 10.99 -10.93 13.92
C LEU A 34 10.96 -12.45 14.14
N ASP A 35 9.93 -12.92 14.82
CA ASP A 35 9.65 -14.36 14.95
C ASP A 35 9.18 -14.97 13.62
N GLY A 36 9.20 -16.30 13.54
CA GLY A 36 8.88 -17.03 12.31
C GLY A 36 7.45 -16.82 11.81
N ILE A 37 6.47 -16.68 12.72
CA ILE A 37 5.06 -16.47 12.35
C ILE A 37 4.90 -15.07 11.77
N THR A 38 5.48 -14.05 12.42
CA THR A 38 5.44 -12.68 11.90
C THR A 38 6.11 -12.56 10.53
N LYS A 39 7.23 -13.28 10.30
CA LYS A 39 7.86 -13.35 8.96
C LYS A 39 6.94 -14.02 7.94
N MET A 40 6.36 -15.18 8.28
CA MET A 40 5.42 -15.89 7.40
C MET A 40 4.23 -14.99 7.01
N LEU A 41 3.58 -14.35 7.99
CA LEU A 41 2.43 -13.48 7.74
C LEU A 41 2.78 -12.24 6.90
N ARG A 42 4.04 -11.79 6.91
CA ARG A 42 4.51 -10.59 6.19
C ARG A 42 5.04 -10.86 4.79
N PHE A 43 5.55 -12.06 4.53
CA PHE A 43 6.28 -12.36 3.28
C PHE A 43 5.71 -13.56 2.52
N THR A 44 4.63 -14.20 3.00
CA THR A 44 4.00 -15.34 2.31
C THR A 44 2.56 -15.03 1.91
N VAL A 45 2.29 -14.95 0.61
CA VAL A 45 0.93 -14.79 0.06
C VAL A 45 0.02 -15.92 0.56
N PRO A 46 -1.24 -15.65 0.99
CA PRO A 46 -1.97 -14.38 0.86
C PRO A 46 -1.91 -13.46 2.08
N PHE A 47 -1.25 -13.84 3.16
CA PHE A 47 -1.34 -13.15 4.45
C PHE A 47 -1.01 -11.65 4.42
N PRO A 48 0.01 -11.17 3.66
CA PRO A 48 0.32 -9.75 3.58
C PRO A 48 -0.79 -8.90 2.96
N MET A 49 -1.69 -9.52 2.18
CA MET A 49 -2.83 -8.85 1.55
C MET A 49 -3.98 -8.61 2.56
N LEU A 50 -3.83 -9.05 3.80
CA LEU A 50 -4.77 -8.80 4.88
C LEU A 50 -4.14 -7.92 5.97
N ALA A 51 -3.01 -7.30 5.68
CA ALA A 51 -2.22 -6.58 6.67
C ALA A 51 -2.81 -5.22 7.01
N TYR A 52 -3.53 -4.56 6.08
CA TYR A 52 -4.04 -3.21 6.29
C TYR A 52 -4.92 -3.03 7.55
N PRO A 53 -5.94 -3.87 7.82
CA PRO A 53 -6.71 -3.75 9.06
C PRO A 53 -5.88 -3.90 10.34
N ILE A 54 -4.85 -4.75 10.31
CA ILE A 54 -3.93 -4.95 11.44
C ILE A 54 -3.03 -3.71 11.61
N TYR A 55 -2.55 -3.17 10.49
CA TYR A 55 -1.73 -1.97 10.44
C TYR A 55 -2.44 -0.76 11.07
N LEU A 56 -3.76 -0.62 10.86
CA LEU A 56 -4.55 0.44 11.49
C LEU A 56 -4.50 0.37 13.02
N TRP A 57 -4.51 -0.84 13.59
CA TRP A 57 -4.50 -1.06 15.03
C TRP A 57 -3.13 -1.01 15.69
N SER A 58 -2.10 -1.56 15.05
CA SER A 58 -0.81 -1.83 15.72
C SER A 58 0.42 -1.39 14.94
N ARG A 59 0.24 -0.66 13.82
CA ARG A 59 1.31 -0.16 12.94
C ARG A 59 2.30 -1.27 12.54
N SER A 60 3.43 -0.84 11.98
CA SER A 60 4.52 -1.70 11.51
C SER A 60 5.50 -2.02 12.65
N PRO A 61 6.30 -3.10 12.56
CA PRO A 61 7.19 -3.51 13.64
C PRO A 61 8.26 -2.44 13.85
N GLY A 62 8.57 -2.17 15.12
CA GLY A 62 9.43 -1.05 15.50
C GLY A 62 8.74 0.31 15.51
N LYS A 63 7.42 0.37 15.31
CA LYS A 63 6.57 1.54 15.53
C LYS A 63 5.49 1.20 16.56
N SER A 64 5.11 2.18 17.36
CA SER A 64 4.04 2.07 18.37
C SER A 64 2.90 3.03 18.04
N GLY A 65 1.72 2.81 18.62
CA GLY A 65 0.56 3.66 18.43
C GLY A 65 -0.49 3.02 17.50
N SER A 66 -1.62 3.70 17.36
CA SER A 66 -2.81 3.24 16.65
C SER A 66 -3.42 4.40 15.87
N HIS A 67 -4.00 4.11 14.71
CA HIS A 67 -4.73 5.12 13.93
C HIS A 67 -6.05 5.53 14.61
N PHE A 68 -6.48 4.79 15.62
CA PHE A 68 -7.68 5.08 16.42
C PHE A 68 -7.35 5.80 17.74
N ASP A 69 -6.06 6.04 18.04
CA ASP A 69 -5.64 6.79 19.21
C ASP A 69 -5.32 8.25 18.83
N PRO A 70 -6.12 9.24 19.26
CA PRO A 70 -5.86 10.65 18.96
C PRO A 70 -4.56 11.18 19.58
N ASN A 71 -3.98 10.48 20.54
CA ASN A 71 -2.69 10.84 21.14
C ASN A 71 -1.51 10.09 20.52
N SER A 72 -1.73 9.27 19.49
CA SER A 72 -0.65 8.59 18.78
C SER A 72 0.31 9.61 18.17
N ASP A 73 1.60 9.28 18.19
CA ASP A 73 2.70 10.00 17.50
C ASP A 73 2.56 10.04 15.96
N LEU A 74 1.48 9.47 15.42
CA LEU A 74 1.07 9.52 14.04
C LEU A 74 0.57 10.89 13.62
N PHE A 75 -0.08 11.58 14.56
CA PHE A 75 -0.90 12.75 14.26
C PHE A 75 -0.34 13.98 14.96
N VAL A 76 -0.40 15.12 14.27
CA VAL A 76 -0.10 16.40 14.92
C VAL A 76 -1.29 16.81 15.81
N PRO A 77 -1.09 17.65 16.85
CA PRO A 77 -2.17 17.99 17.78
C PRO A 77 -3.42 18.59 17.14
N SER A 78 -3.32 19.24 15.98
CA SER A 78 -4.45 19.79 15.24
C SER A 78 -5.37 18.71 14.63
N GLU A 79 -4.87 17.51 14.36
CA GLU A 79 -5.61 16.41 13.71
C GLU A 79 -6.42 15.56 14.70
N ARG A 80 -6.26 15.79 16.01
CA ARG A 80 -6.91 14.97 17.06
C ARG A 80 -8.42 14.85 16.90
N LYS A 81 -9.08 15.94 16.51
CA LYS A 81 -10.53 15.95 16.30
C LYS A 81 -10.95 15.11 15.10
N ASP A 82 -10.13 15.06 14.05
CA ASP A 82 -10.37 14.23 12.87
C ASP A 82 -10.23 12.74 13.23
N VAL A 83 -9.24 12.39 14.05
CA VAL A 83 -9.04 11.01 14.55
C VAL A 83 -10.22 10.56 15.40
N ILE A 84 -10.70 11.40 16.33
CA ILE A 84 -11.87 11.09 17.15
C ILE A 84 -13.11 10.92 16.26
N THR A 85 -13.33 11.84 15.32
CA THR A 85 -14.50 11.81 14.43
C THR A 85 -14.51 10.55 13.57
N SER A 86 -13.39 10.23 12.92
CA SER A 86 -13.26 9.01 12.09
C SER A 86 -13.44 7.74 12.91
N THR A 87 -12.89 7.68 14.13
CA THR A 87 -13.06 6.54 15.05
C THR A 87 -14.53 6.35 15.46
N LEU A 88 -15.25 7.44 15.74
CA LEU A 88 -16.69 7.39 16.03
C LEU A 88 -17.50 6.89 14.83
N CYS A 89 -17.21 7.38 13.61
CA CYS A 89 -17.86 6.91 12.39
C CYS A 89 -17.63 5.41 12.15
N TRP A 90 -16.39 4.94 12.31
CA TRP A 90 -16.05 3.52 12.19
C TRP A 90 -16.76 2.67 13.24
N THR A 91 -16.80 3.13 14.49
CA THR A 91 -17.52 2.43 15.58
C THR A 91 -19.01 2.35 15.31
N ALA A 92 -19.61 3.44 14.82
CA ALA A 92 -21.02 3.48 14.44
C ALA A 92 -21.32 2.50 13.29
N MET A 93 -20.45 2.43 12.27
CA MET A 93 -20.58 1.48 11.17
C MET A 93 -20.47 0.03 11.67
N ALA A 94 -19.52 -0.27 12.56
CA ALA A 94 -19.39 -1.59 13.17
C ALA A 94 -20.64 -1.98 13.98
N ALA A 95 -21.17 -1.06 14.78
CA ALA A 95 -22.40 -1.26 15.54
C ALA A 95 -23.62 -1.50 14.62
N LEU A 96 -23.72 -0.76 13.51
CA LEU A 96 -24.75 -0.96 12.49
C LEU A 96 -24.67 -2.36 11.88
N LEU A 97 -23.46 -2.81 11.52
CA LEU A 97 -23.26 -4.15 10.97
C LEU A 97 -23.62 -5.24 11.98
N VAL A 98 -23.24 -5.08 13.25
CA VAL A 98 -23.67 -6.00 14.32
C VAL A 98 -25.19 -6.01 14.46
N GLY A 99 -25.85 -4.85 14.47
CA GLY A 99 -27.31 -4.75 14.49
C GLY A 99 -27.97 -5.47 13.30
N LEU A 100 -27.47 -5.23 12.08
CA LEU A 100 -27.94 -5.90 10.87
C LEU A 100 -27.75 -7.42 10.96
N SER A 101 -26.66 -7.89 11.58
CA SER A 101 -26.42 -9.34 11.76
C SER A 101 -27.53 -10.03 12.55
N PHE A 102 -28.18 -9.34 13.49
CA PHE A 102 -29.32 -9.87 14.24
C PHE A 102 -30.63 -9.85 13.44
N VAL A 103 -30.78 -8.94 12.48
CA VAL A 103 -32.00 -8.80 11.66
C VAL A 103 -32.00 -9.76 10.48
N MET A 104 -30.91 -9.82 9.71
CA MET A 104 -30.82 -10.62 8.49
C MET A 104 -30.06 -11.94 8.65
N GLY A 105 -29.50 -12.17 9.84
CA GLY A 105 -28.67 -13.32 10.17
C GLY A 105 -27.18 -13.11 9.83
N PRO A 106 -26.26 -13.62 10.67
CA PRO A 106 -24.82 -13.40 10.49
C PRO A 106 -24.28 -14.02 9.20
N SER A 107 -24.85 -15.14 8.73
CA SER A 107 -24.44 -15.76 7.46
C SER A 107 -24.74 -14.87 6.25
N GLN A 108 -25.90 -14.21 6.24
CA GLN A 108 -26.27 -13.32 5.15
C GLN A 108 -25.42 -12.07 5.13
N LEU A 109 -25.16 -11.47 6.31
CA LEU A 109 -24.25 -10.34 6.44
C LEU A 109 -22.83 -10.69 5.99
N LEU A 110 -22.32 -11.87 6.37
CA LEU A 110 -21.01 -12.34 5.93
C LEU A 110 -20.93 -12.43 4.41
N LYS A 111 -21.95 -12.97 3.74
CA LYS A 111 -21.97 -13.09 2.26
C LYS A 111 -22.05 -11.74 1.55
N LEU A 112 -22.87 -10.82 2.06
CA LEU A 112 -23.13 -9.54 1.39
C LEU A 112 -22.12 -8.45 1.72
N TYR A 113 -21.52 -8.48 2.91
CA TYR A 113 -20.59 -7.46 3.36
C TYR A 113 -19.21 -8.02 3.66
N GLY A 114 -19.12 -9.09 4.48
CA GLY A 114 -17.83 -9.62 4.93
C GLY A 114 -16.94 -10.15 3.80
N VAL A 115 -17.48 -11.02 2.94
CA VAL A 115 -16.72 -11.58 1.80
C VAL A 115 -16.30 -10.50 0.79
N PRO A 116 -17.19 -9.60 0.33
CA PRO A 116 -16.78 -8.48 -0.51
C PRO A 116 -15.76 -7.56 0.15
N TYR A 117 -15.89 -7.28 1.45
CA TYR A 117 -14.94 -6.46 2.20
C TYR A 117 -13.55 -7.10 2.25
N VAL A 118 -13.44 -8.41 2.51
CA VAL A 118 -12.16 -9.12 2.46
C VAL A 118 -11.55 -9.04 1.06
N GLY A 119 -12.35 -9.24 0.02
CA GLY A 119 -11.91 -9.07 -1.37
C GLY A 119 -11.37 -7.66 -1.64
N PHE A 120 -12.08 -6.63 -1.18
CA PHE A 120 -11.65 -5.23 -1.28
C PHE A 120 -10.32 -4.98 -0.56
N VAL A 121 -10.16 -5.45 0.68
CA VAL A 121 -8.91 -5.29 1.45
C VAL A 121 -7.74 -5.98 0.74
N MET A 122 -7.92 -7.23 0.32
CA MET A 122 -6.88 -7.97 -0.40
C MET A 122 -6.44 -7.27 -1.68
N TRP A 123 -7.41 -6.72 -2.39
CA TRP A 123 -7.17 -6.03 -3.63
C TRP A 123 -6.52 -4.64 -3.44
N LEU A 124 -6.94 -3.90 -2.43
CA LEU A 124 -6.32 -2.62 -2.02
C LEU A 124 -4.84 -2.83 -1.63
N ASP A 125 -4.55 -3.85 -0.82
CA ASP A 125 -3.18 -4.18 -0.41
C ASP A 125 -2.33 -4.63 -1.60
N LEU A 126 -2.90 -5.42 -2.52
CA LEU A 126 -2.22 -5.85 -3.74
C LEU A 126 -1.81 -4.67 -4.63
N VAL A 127 -2.76 -3.79 -4.96
CA VAL A 127 -2.53 -2.63 -5.84
C VAL A 127 -1.49 -1.70 -5.21
N THR A 128 -1.67 -1.37 -3.93
CA THR A 128 -0.74 -0.53 -3.18
C THR A 128 0.66 -1.13 -3.14
N TYR A 129 0.79 -2.43 -2.88
CA TYR A 129 2.08 -3.11 -2.86
C TYR A 129 2.77 -3.03 -4.23
N LEU A 130 2.07 -3.41 -5.31
CA LEU A 130 2.64 -3.50 -6.66
C LEU A 130 3.03 -2.15 -7.24
N HIS A 131 2.40 -1.08 -6.80
CA HIS A 131 2.74 0.30 -7.12
C HIS A 131 4.08 0.77 -6.52
N HIS A 132 4.62 0.01 -5.57
CA HIS A 132 5.84 0.38 -4.87
C HIS A 132 6.89 -0.74 -4.82
N HIS A 133 6.51 -1.95 -5.24
CA HIS A 133 7.33 -3.17 -5.16
C HIS A 133 7.12 -4.07 -6.39
N GLY A 134 7.97 -5.08 -6.54
CA GLY A 134 7.83 -6.10 -7.58
C GLY A 134 8.15 -5.64 -9.00
N HIS A 135 9.03 -4.65 -9.16
CA HIS A 135 9.69 -4.38 -10.42
C HIS A 135 10.87 -5.36 -10.63
N GLU A 136 11.26 -5.61 -11.88
CA GLU A 136 12.36 -6.54 -12.17
C GLU A 136 13.71 -5.94 -11.75
N ASP A 137 13.90 -4.65 -11.99
CA ASP A 137 15.00 -3.87 -11.42
C ASP A 137 14.72 -3.49 -9.98
N LYS A 138 15.76 -3.58 -9.14
CA LYS A 138 15.72 -3.10 -7.76
C LYS A 138 15.58 -1.58 -7.73
N LEU A 139 14.58 -1.11 -6.99
CA LEU A 139 14.32 0.32 -6.85
C LEU A 139 15.09 0.89 -5.65
N PRO A 140 15.72 2.06 -5.81
CA PRO A 140 16.44 2.70 -4.73
C PRO A 140 15.46 3.24 -3.69
N TRP A 141 15.84 3.09 -2.43
CA TRP A 141 15.15 3.67 -1.30
C TRP A 141 16.03 4.75 -0.68
N TYR A 142 15.56 6.00 -0.76
CA TYR A 142 16.31 7.19 -0.37
C TYR A 142 16.04 7.60 1.08
N ARG A 143 17.09 7.98 1.82
CA ARG A 143 17.07 8.40 3.23
C ARG A 143 17.74 9.75 3.42
N GLY A 144 17.44 10.39 4.55
CA GLY A 144 18.11 11.62 4.97
C GLY A 144 18.10 12.67 3.87
N LYS A 145 19.29 13.16 3.50
CA LYS A 145 19.47 14.20 2.48
C LYS A 145 19.24 13.70 1.04
N GLU A 146 19.30 12.39 0.81
CA GLU A 146 19.04 11.81 -0.51
C GLU A 146 17.55 11.72 -0.84
N TRP A 147 16.68 11.80 0.18
CA TRP A 147 15.24 11.74 -0.01
C TRP A 147 14.69 13.08 -0.49
N SER A 148 13.85 13.04 -1.51
CA SER A 148 13.01 14.16 -1.93
C SER A 148 11.66 13.64 -2.44
N TYR A 149 10.66 14.50 -2.46
CA TYR A 149 9.33 14.16 -2.98
C TYR A 149 9.39 13.58 -4.40
N LEU A 150 10.11 14.27 -5.29
CA LEU A 150 10.30 13.87 -6.68
C LEU A 150 10.99 12.50 -6.79
N ARG A 151 12.08 12.29 -6.05
CA ARG A 151 12.82 11.02 -6.08
C ARG A 151 11.96 9.87 -5.56
N GLY A 152 11.17 10.09 -4.52
CA GLY A 152 10.21 9.09 -4.02
C GLY A 152 9.07 8.80 -5.00
N GLY A 153 8.52 9.82 -5.65
CA GLY A 153 7.48 9.64 -6.68
C GLY A 153 7.98 8.85 -7.89
N LEU A 154 9.20 9.13 -8.35
CA LEU A 154 9.84 8.41 -9.47
C LEU A 154 10.30 6.98 -9.12
N THR A 155 10.27 6.59 -7.85
CA THR A 155 10.47 5.20 -7.42
C THR A 155 9.17 4.39 -7.36
N THR A 156 8.03 5.01 -7.64
CA THR A 156 6.78 4.26 -7.81
C THR A 156 6.73 3.58 -9.19
N ILE A 157 5.82 2.62 -9.35
CA ILE A 157 5.72 1.77 -10.53
C ILE A 157 4.31 1.87 -11.08
N ASP A 158 4.21 2.29 -12.34
CA ASP A 158 2.95 2.20 -13.07
C ASP A 158 2.60 0.72 -13.33
N ARG A 159 1.32 0.38 -13.24
CA ARG A 159 0.82 -0.98 -13.45
C ARG A 159 -0.39 -0.96 -14.36
N ASP A 160 -0.38 -1.83 -15.37
CA ASP A 160 -1.54 -2.04 -16.23
C ASP A 160 -2.41 -3.18 -15.67
N TYR A 161 -3.63 -2.86 -15.25
CA TYR A 161 -4.61 -3.80 -14.71
C TYR A 161 -5.62 -4.32 -15.77
N GLY A 162 -5.41 -4.03 -17.06
CA GLY A 162 -6.31 -4.46 -18.13
C GLY A 162 -7.67 -3.77 -18.05
N TRP A 163 -8.77 -4.52 -18.09
CA TRP A 163 -10.12 -3.96 -18.00
C TRP A 163 -10.42 -3.27 -16.67
N ILE A 164 -9.65 -3.58 -15.63
CA ILE A 164 -9.85 -3.02 -14.28
C ILE A 164 -9.34 -1.57 -14.18
N ASN A 165 -8.49 -1.10 -15.11
CA ASN A 165 -7.95 0.28 -15.08
C ASN A 165 -9.06 1.33 -14.93
N ASN A 166 -10.10 1.25 -15.77
CA ASN A 166 -11.22 2.20 -15.74
C ASN A 166 -12.05 2.11 -14.45
N ILE A 167 -12.18 0.91 -13.88
CA ILE A 167 -12.90 0.69 -12.61
C ILE A 167 -12.13 1.35 -11.45
N HIS A 168 -10.81 1.40 -11.57
CA HIS A 168 -9.91 2.03 -10.61
C HIS A 168 -9.59 3.49 -10.90
N HIS A 169 -10.30 4.12 -11.82
CA HIS A 169 -10.01 5.50 -12.17
C HIS A 169 -8.55 5.69 -12.64
N ASP A 170 -8.03 4.72 -13.39
CA ASP A 170 -6.68 4.74 -13.97
C ASP A 170 -5.54 4.92 -12.96
N ILE A 171 -5.74 4.53 -11.69
CA ILE A 171 -4.71 4.61 -10.63
C ILE A 171 -3.40 3.88 -10.97
N GLY A 172 -3.42 3.01 -11.98
CA GLY A 172 -2.23 2.36 -12.55
C GLY A 172 -1.18 3.33 -13.10
N THR A 173 -1.54 4.58 -13.42
CA THR A 173 -0.60 5.68 -13.73
C THR A 173 -0.06 6.32 -12.45
N HIS A 174 0.43 5.48 -11.55
CA HIS A 174 0.69 5.81 -10.16
C HIS A 174 1.80 6.85 -9.98
N VAL A 175 2.78 6.90 -10.90
CA VAL A 175 3.86 7.89 -10.88
C VAL A 175 3.31 9.31 -10.99
N ILE A 176 2.43 9.56 -11.97
CA ILE A 176 1.82 10.88 -12.13
C ILE A 176 0.84 11.18 -11.01
N HIS A 177 0.04 10.18 -10.62
CA HIS A 177 -0.87 10.33 -9.47
C HIS A 177 -0.13 10.80 -8.21
N HIS A 178 1.07 10.27 -7.96
CA HIS A 178 1.89 10.73 -6.85
C HIS A 178 2.56 12.07 -7.09
N LEU A 179 3.12 12.33 -8.26
CA LEU A 179 3.84 13.58 -8.48
C LEU A 179 2.90 14.79 -8.57
N PHE A 180 1.68 14.58 -9.07
CA PHE A 180 0.70 15.63 -9.34
C PHE A 180 -0.72 15.19 -8.91
N PRO A 181 -0.97 15.00 -7.61
CA PRO A 181 -2.27 14.52 -7.11
C PRO A 181 -3.45 15.45 -7.41
N GLN A 182 -3.17 16.70 -7.80
CA GLN A 182 -4.18 17.66 -8.22
C GLN A 182 -4.73 17.37 -9.63
N ILE A 183 -4.02 16.58 -10.45
CA ILE A 183 -4.51 16.15 -11.75
C ILE A 183 -5.65 15.16 -11.50
N PRO A 184 -6.87 15.45 -12.00
CA PRO A 184 -7.99 14.55 -11.78
C PRO A 184 -7.78 13.24 -12.54
N HIS A 185 -8.35 12.16 -11.99
CA HIS A 185 -8.09 10.80 -12.44
C HIS A 185 -8.31 10.59 -13.95
N TYR A 186 -9.30 11.26 -14.55
CA TYR A 186 -9.65 11.15 -15.97
C TYR A 186 -8.65 11.82 -16.92
N HIS A 187 -7.66 12.57 -16.42
CA HIS A 187 -6.54 13.10 -17.19
C HIS A 187 -5.20 12.41 -16.90
N LEU A 188 -5.15 11.42 -15.99
CA LEU A 188 -3.88 10.83 -15.58
C LEU A 188 -3.15 10.10 -16.72
N THR A 189 -3.89 9.41 -17.59
CA THR A 189 -3.32 8.73 -18.77
C THR A 189 -2.68 9.73 -19.73
N GLU A 190 -3.37 10.83 -20.04
CA GLU A 190 -2.87 11.91 -20.89
C GLU A 190 -1.62 12.57 -20.27
N ALA A 191 -1.70 12.90 -18.99
CA ALA A 191 -0.58 13.49 -18.25
C ALA A 191 0.64 12.56 -18.18
N THR A 192 0.42 11.25 -18.08
CA THR A 192 1.48 10.24 -18.11
C THR A 192 2.20 10.24 -19.46
N GLU A 193 1.47 10.15 -20.56
CA GLU A 193 2.08 10.20 -21.90
C GLU A 193 2.85 11.51 -22.14
N ALA A 194 2.33 12.65 -21.68
CA ALA A 194 3.01 13.94 -21.78
C ALA A 194 4.29 14.04 -20.93
N ALA A 195 4.34 13.36 -19.78
CA ALA A 195 5.46 13.43 -18.86
C ALA A 195 6.58 12.40 -19.13
N LYS A 196 6.28 11.30 -19.83
CA LYS A 196 7.25 10.25 -20.18
C LYS A 196 8.58 10.81 -20.76
N PRO A 197 8.57 11.74 -21.74
CA PRO A 197 9.81 12.29 -22.29
C PRO A 197 10.63 13.08 -21.26
N VAL A 198 9.96 13.72 -20.29
CA VAL A 198 10.60 14.49 -19.22
C VAL A 198 11.24 13.57 -18.18
N PHE A 199 10.56 12.49 -17.82
CA PHE A 199 11.09 11.50 -16.88
C PHE A 199 12.23 10.69 -17.48
N GLY A 200 12.21 10.44 -18.79
CA GLY A 200 13.26 9.75 -19.52
C GLY A 200 13.61 8.41 -18.87
N LYS A 201 14.89 8.21 -18.54
CA LYS A 201 15.40 6.95 -17.96
C LYS A 201 14.82 6.58 -16.59
N TYR A 202 14.14 7.50 -15.91
CA TYR A 202 13.54 7.23 -14.60
C TYR A 202 12.13 6.65 -14.71
N TYR A 203 11.48 6.77 -15.88
CA TYR A 203 10.20 6.16 -16.14
C TYR A 203 10.36 4.69 -16.54
N ARG A 204 9.44 3.85 -16.06
CA ARG A 204 9.43 2.41 -16.31
C ARG A 204 8.10 2.06 -16.94
N GLU A 205 8.13 1.72 -18.23
CA GLU A 205 6.92 1.35 -18.96
C GLU A 205 6.28 0.09 -18.35
N PRO A 206 4.98 0.13 -17.99
CA PRO A 206 4.30 -1.04 -17.46
C PRO A 206 4.15 -2.11 -18.54
N LYS A 207 4.39 -3.37 -18.16
CA LYS A 207 4.02 -4.51 -19.00
C LYS A 207 2.51 -4.50 -19.21
N LYS A 208 2.08 -4.55 -20.47
CA LYS A 208 0.66 -4.55 -20.82
C LYS A 208 -0.04 -5.83 -20.35
N SER A 209 -1.23 -5.64 -19.79
CA SER A 209 -2.13 -6.74 -19.42
C SER A 209 -3.01 -7.15 -20.59
N GLY A 210 -3.48 -8.40 -20.56
CA GLY A 210 -4.66 -8.79 -21.32
C GLY A 210 -5.93 -8.23 -20.66
N PRO A 211 -7.09 -8.89 -20.83
CA PRO A 211 -8.31 -8.51 -20.11
C PRO A 211 -8.11 -8.46 -18.58
N LEU A 212 -7.36 -9.41 -18.04
CA LEU A 212 -7.03 -9.53 -16.62
C LEU A 212 -5.50 -9.54 -16.39
N PRO A 213 -5.01 -8.98 -15.29
CA PRO A 213 -3.58 -8.74 -15.07
C PRO A 213 -2.87 -9.91 -14.37
N PHE A 214 -3.04 -11.15 -14.85
CA PHE A 214 -2.47 -12.35 -14.19
C PHE A 214 -0.94 -12.30 -14.02
N HIS A 215 -0.24 -11.57 -14.89
CA HIS A 215 1.21 -11.40 -14.79
C HIS A 215 1.64 -10.68 -13.50
N LEU A 216 0.77 -9.86 -12.91
CA LEU A 216 1.04 -9.14 -11.66
C LEU A 216 1.09 -10.08 -10.45
N ILE A 217 0.42 -11.23 -10.49
CA ILE A 217 0.53 -12.26 -9.45
C ILE A 217 1.96 -12.80 -9.40
N GLY A 218 2.57 -13.04 -10.57
CA GLY A 218 3.97 -13.44 -10.66
C GLY A 218 4.92 -12.37 -10.11
N ASN A 219 4.64 -11.08 -10.37
CA ASN A 219 5.40 -9.97 -9.80
C ASN A 219 5.30 -9.94 -8.27
N LEU A 220 4.09 -10.07 -7.72
CA LEU A 220 3.86 -10.11 -6.28
C LEU A 220 4.64 -11.26 -5.63
N VAL A 221 4.45 -12.50 -6.10
CA VAL A 221 5.08 -13.68 -5.50
C VAL A 221 6.60 -13.59 -5.56
N ARG A 222 7.14 -13.14 -6.70
CA ARG A 222 8.59 -12.94 -6.88
C ARG A 222 9.13 -11.87 -5.95
N SER A 223 8.42 -10.75 -5.78
CA SER A 223 8.81 -9.65 -4.89
C SER A 223 8.80 -10.12 -3.44
N MET A 224 7.72 -10.78 -3.00
CA MET A 224 7.61 -11.32 -1.64
C MET A 224 8.72 -12.30 -1.28
N ARG A 225 9.21 -13.09 -2.25
CA ARG A 225 10.36 -14.01 -2.08
C ARG A 225 11.74 -13.34 -2.11
N LYS A 226 11.85 -12.11 -2.63
CA LYS A 226 13.15 -11.45 -2.87
C LYS A 226 13.36 -10.18 -2.08
N ASP A 227 12.30 -9.52 -1.66
CA ASP A 227 12.31 -8.17 -1.09
C ASP A 227 11.97 -8.22 0.41
N HIS A 228 12.90 -8.74 1.21
CA HIS A 228 12.65 -9.02 2.62
C HIS A 228 13.00 -7.84 3.54
N TYR A 229 14.15 -7.21 3.30
CA TYR A 229 14.64 -6.12 4.14
C TYR A 229 15.54 -5.17 3.37
N VAL A 230 15.89 -4.05 3.97
CA VAL A 230 16.89 -3.09 3.46
C VAL A 230 18.02 -2.93 4.47
N SER A 231 19.23 -2.63 4.00
CA SER A 231 20.40 -2.37 4.85
C SER A 231 20.09 -1.36 5.96
N ASP A 232 20.58 -1.60 7.18
CA ASP A 232 20.50 -0.61 8.26
C ASP A 232 21.34 0.64 7.99
N THR A 233 22.35 0.54 7.11
CA THR A 233 23.30 1.61 6.78
C THR A 233 23.17 2.09 5.33
N GLY A 234 23.60 3.33 5.09
CA GLY A 234 23.58 3.98 3.78
C GLY A 234 22.34 4.86 3.56
N ASP A 235 22.51 5.89 2.72
CA ASP A 235 21.48 6.87 2.39
C ASP A 235 20.66 6.49 1.15
N VAL A 236 21.22 5.63 0.29
CA VAL A 236 20.51 5.01 -0.84
C VAL A 236 20.65 3.51 -0.71
N VAL A 237 19.55 2.82 -0.42
CA VAL A 237 19.55 1.37 -0.14
C VAL A 237 18.57 0.64 -1.07
N TYR A 238 18.74 -0.68 -1.18
CA TYR A 238 17.91 -1.53 -2.02
C TYR A 238 17.40 -2.71 -1.22
N TYR A 239 16.26 -3.27 -1.62
CA TYR A 239 15.74 -4.50 -1.01
C TYR A 239 16.67 -5.67 -1.23
N GLN A 240 16.91 -6.41 -0.17
CA GLN A 240 17.76 -7.59 -0.11
C GLN A 240 16.94 -8.84 0.18
N THR A 241 17.50 -9.97 -0.25
CA THR A 241 16.90 -11.29 -0.08
C THR A 241 17.54 -11.99 1.10
N ASP A 242 16.72 -12.45 2.06
CA ASP A 242 17.15 -13.40 3.09
C ASP A 242 17.38 -14.79 2.46
N PRO A 243 18.62 -15.31 2.48
CA PRO A 243 18.92 -16.65 1.95
C PRO A 243 18.20 -17.76 2.72
N GLN A 244 17.94 -17.58 4.01
CA GLN A 244 17.31 -18.60 4.86
C GLN A 244 15.80 -18.71 4.63
N HIS A 245 15.14 -17.60 4.25
CA HIS A 245 13.72 -17.60 3.89
C HIS A 245 13.46 -18.17 2.49
N SER A 246 14.46 -18.06 1.59
CA SER A 246 14.33 -18.45 0.19
C SER A 246 14.62 -19.94 -0.07
N GLY A 247 15.24 -20.63 0.90
CA GLY A 247 15.72 -22.01 0.77
C GLY A 247 14.74 -23.12 1.16
N SER A 248 13.51 -22.81 1.56
CA SER A 248 12.53 -23.82 2.02
C SER A 248 11.58 -24.34 0.93
N SER A 249 11.85 -24.07 -0.35
CA SER A 249 10.99 -24.49 -1.46
C SER A 249 11.70 -25.22 -2.60
N SER A 250 12.80 -25.89 -2.29
CA SER A 250 13.48 -26.80 -3.20
C SER A 250 14.07 -27.99 -2.44
N GLU A 251 13.20 -28.92 -2.05
CA GLU A 251 13.46 -30.36 -1.95
C GLU A 251 12.24 -31.10 -2.50
#